data_AF-A0A5E7SXV4-F1
#
_entry.id   AF-A0A5E7SXV4-F1
#
_cell.length_a   1.000
_cell.length_b   1.000
_cell.length_c   1.000
_cell.angle_alpha   90.00
_cell.angle_beta   90.00
_cell.angle_gamma   90.00
#
_symmetry.space_group_name_H-M   'P 1'
#
loop_
_entity.id
_entity.type
_entity.pdbx_description
1 polymer ?
#
loop_
_entity_poly.entity_id
_entity_poly.type
_entity_poly.pdbx_seq_one_letter_code
_entity_poly.pdbx_strand_id
1 'polypeptide(L)' 'MFHDERALTLQDDHHDEQRWITIGLDGKGRLLVVAYTYRDPNFVRIISARLASKNERRQYQEA' A
#
# COMPACT_ATOMS: atom_id res chain seq x y z
N MET A 1 -10.78 -4.55 -1.09
CA MET A 1 -10.19 -4.99 0.20
C MET A 1 -8.92 -5.76 -0.11
N PHE A 2 -7.84 -5.47 0.61
CA PHE A 2 -6.70 -6.38 0.68
C PHE A 2 -7.15 -7.61 1.48
N HIS A 3 -6.86 -8.80 0.96
CA HIS A 3 -7.19 -10.07 1.61
C HIS A 3 -5.90 -10.75 2.07
N ASP A 4 -5.03 -9.97 2.72
CA ASP A 4 -3.64 -10.33 2.91
C ASP A 4 -3.20 -10.04 4.35
N GLU A 5 -2.91 -11.11 5.10
CA GLU A 5 -2.37 -11.05 6.46
C GLU A 5 -0.91 -10.59 6.51
N ARG A 6 -0.21 -10.58 5.36
CA ARG A 6 1.19 -10.11 5.22
C ARG A 6 1.27 -8.70 4.62
N ALA A 7 0.16 -7.96 4.60
CA ALA A 7 0.16 -6.62 4.05
C ALA A 7 1.17 -5.73 4.81
N LEU A 8 2.15 -5.21 4.08
CA LEU A 8 3.17 -4.32 4.63
C LEU A 8 2.71 -2.88 4.46
N THR A 9 2.53 -2.18 5.57
CA THR A 9 2.16 -0.76 5.57
C THR A 9 3.31 0.07 6.10
N LEU A 10 3.79 0.99 5.29
CA LEU A 10 4.88 1.90 5.61
C LEU A 10 4.35 3.34 5.63
N GLN A 11 4.80 4.10 6.62
CA GLN A 11 4.58 5.54 6.66
C GLN A 11 5.68 6.22 5.85
N ASP A 12 5.27 7.11 4.96
CA ASP A 12 6.16 7.95 4.16
C ASP A 12 6.06 9.40 4.67
N ASP A 13 7.07 9.78 5.46
CA ASP A 13 7.20 11.08 6.11
C ASP A 13 8.01 12.10 5.28
N HIS A 14 8.39 11.75 4.05
CA HIS A 14 9.22 12.62 3.21
C HIS A 14 8.45 13.75 2.51
N HIS A 15 7.17 13.93 2.83
CA HIS A 15 6.27 14.85 2.12
C HIS A 15 5.52 15.76 3.10
N ASP A 16 5.07 16.91 2.61
CA ASP A 16 4.29 17.90 3.38
C ASP A 16 2.94 17.36 3.90
N GLU A 17 2.51 16.18 3.43
CA GLU A 17 1.34 15.46 3.93
C GLU A 17 1.74 14.03 4.34
N GLN A 18 1.17 13.53 5.44
CA GLN A 18 1.42 12.16 5.91
C GLN A 18 0.88 11.16 4.89
N ARG A 19 1.74 10.25 4.43
CA ARG A 19 1.36 9.22 3.47
C ARG A 19 1.60 7.83 4.02
N TRP A 20 0.74 6.93 3.59
CA TRP A 20 0.77 5.52 3.93
C TRP A 20 0.85 4.74 2.63
N ILE A 21 1.80 3.80 2.57
CA ILE A 21 1.96 2.91 1.43
C ILE A 21 1.71 1.50 1.93
N THR A 22 0.69 0.84 1.40
CA THR A 22 0.39 -0.57 1.68
C THR A 22 0.69 -1.41 0.45
N ILE A 23 1.44 -2.49 0.66
CA ILE A 23 1.68 -3.53 -0.34
C ILE A 23 0.98 -4.80 0.14
N GLY A 24 0.13 -5.38 -0.71
CA GLY A 24 -0.55 -6.63 -0.36
C GLY A 24 -1.33 -7.25 -1.50
N LEU A 25 -1.77 -8.49 -1.30
CA LEU A 25 -2.54 -9.26 -2.26
C LEU A 25 -4.02 -8.82 -2.27
N ASP A 26 -4.55 -8.67 -3.48
CA ASP A 26 -6.00 -8.55 -3.68
C ASP A 26 -6.68 -9.92 -3.62
N GLY A 27 -8.02 -9.93 -3.61
CA GLY A 27 -8.81 -11.18 -3.59
C GLY A 27 -8.63 -12.08 -4.82
N LYS A 28 -7.83 -11.67 -5.81
CA LYS A 28 -7.46 -12.46 -7.00
C LYS A 28 -5.99 -12.89 -6.97
N GLY A 29 -5.28 -12.67 -5.87
CA GLY A 29 -3.86 -13.01 -5.71
C GLY A 29 -2.90 -12.07 -6.46
N ARG A 30 -3.34 -10.86 -6.83
CA ARG A 30 -2.47 -9.85 -7.46
C ARG A 30 -1.86 -8.97 -6.39
N LEU A 31 -0.55 -8.78 -6.45
CA LEU A 31 0.14 -7.86 -5.54
C LEU A 31 -0.07 -6.40 -5.99
N LEU A 32 -0.70 -5.62 -5.12
CA LEU A 32 -1.00 -4.21 -5.31
C LEU A 32 -0.16 -3.36 -4.37
N VAL A 33 0.18 -2.16 -4.83
CA VAL A 33 0.77 -1.08 -4.02
C VAL A 33 -0.24 0.06 -4.01
N VAL A 34 -0.65 0.48 -2.82
CA VAL A 34 -1.62 1.56 -2.63
C VAL A 34 -1.01 2.62 -1.72
N ALA A 35 -0.89 3.83 -2.25
CA ALA A 35 -0.49 5.01 -1.50
C ALA A 35 -1.75 5.83 -1.15
N TYR A 36 -1.92 6.18 0.11
CA TYR A 36 -3.08 6.92 0.60
C TYR A 36 -2.71 7.85 1.77
N THR A 37 -3.64 8.74 2.11
CA THR A 37 -3.52 9.62 3.27
C THR A 37 -4.85 9.67 4.02
N TYR A 38 -4.78 9.83 5.35
CA TYR A 38 -5.94 10.09 6.20
C TYR A 38 -6.11 11.60 6.32
N ARG A 39 -7.23 12.16 5.83
CA ARG A 39 -7.55 13.59 6.06
C ARG A 39 -8.47 13.80 7.25
N ASP A 40 -9.27 12.79 7.57
CA ASP A 40 -10.18 12.73 8.71
C ASP A 40 -10.25 11.26 9.17
N PRO A 41 -10.57 10.95 10.44
CA PRO A 41 -10.74 9.57 10.90
C PRO A 41 -11.61 8.70 9.99
N ASN A 42 -12.60 9.29 9.30
CA ASN A 42 -13.50 8.58 8.39
C ASN A 42 -13.22 8.83 6.90
N PHE A 43 -12.14 9.55 6.57
CA PHE A 43 -11.84 9.91 5.18
C PHE A 43 -10.41 9.50 4.78
N VAL A 44 -10.37 8.48 3.92
CA VAL A 44 -9.15 8.02 3.26
C VAL A 44 -9.13 8.55 1.83
N ARG A 45 -8.10 9.33 1.49
CA ARG A 45 -7.83 9.71 0.09
C ARG A 45 -6.80 8.76 -0.49
N ILE A 46 -7.18 8.03 -1.54
CA ILE A 46 -6.22 7.28 -2.34
C ILE A 46 -5.43 8.27 -3.21
N ILE A 47 -4.11 8.21 -3.13
CA ILE A 47 -3.18 9.02 -3.92
C ILE A 47 -2.78 8.22 -5.17
N SER A 48 -2.49 6.93 -5.01
CA SER A 48 -2.13 6.03 -6.10
C SER A 48 -2.50 4.59 -5.78
N ALA A 49 -2.96 3.84 -6.78
CA ALA A 49 -3.20 2.41 -6.69
C ALA A 49 -2.72 1.74 -7.98
N ARG A 50 -1.73 0.85 -7.87
CA ARG A 50 -1.13 0.18 -9.03
C ARG A 50 -0.71 -1.24 -8.70
N LEU A 51 -0.45 -2.02 -9.75
CA LEU A 51 0.24 -3.31 -9.59
C LEU A 51 1.65 -3.09 -9.06
N ALA A 52 2.10 -3.98 -8.17
CA ALA A 52 3.47 -4.01 -7.71
C ALA A 52 4.42 -4.28 -8.87
N SER A 53 5.49 -3.50 -8.95
CA SER A 53 6.61 -3.70 -9.87
C SER A 53 7.36 -4.99 -9.54
N LYS A 54 8.22 -5.46 -10.45
CA LYS A 54 9.02 -6.67 -10.22
C LYS A 54 9.88 -6.56 -8.96
N ASN A 55 10.45 -5.39 -8.67
CA ASN A 55 11.29 -5.18 -7.50
C ASN A 55 10.47 -5.21 -6.20
N GLU A 56 9.32 -4.55 -6.17
CA GLU A 56 8.43 -4.54 -4.98
C GLU A 56 7.85 -5.94 -4.71
N ARG A 57 7.55 -6.71 -5.75
CA ARG A 57 7.14 -8.11 -5.60
C ARG A 57 8.22 -8.94 -4.92
N ARG A 58 9.48 -8.75 -5.31
CA ARG A 58 10.60 -9.46 -4.70
C ARG A 58 10.76 -9.05 -3.23
N GLN A 59 10.73 -7.75 -2.93
CA GLN A 59 10.82 -7.27 -1.53
C GLN A 59 9.70 -7.83 -0.65
N TYR A 60 8.47 -7.89 -1.17
CA TYR A 60 7.34 -8.46 -0.45
C TYR A 60 7.46 -9.98 -0.24
N GLN A 61 8.15 -10.71 -1.13
CA GLN A 61 8.42 -12.14 -0.97
C GLN A 61 9.58 -12.45 -0.02
N GLU A 62 10.51 -11.51 0.15
CA GLU A 62 11.69 -11.64 1.00
C GLU A 62 11.45 -11.19 2.46
N ALA A 63 10.37 -10.46 2.70
CA ALA A 63 9.92 -10.02 4.02
C ALA A 63 9.08 -11.09 4.75
#